data_AF-A0A358E1S1-F1
#
_entry.id   AF-A0A358E1S1-F1
#
_cell.length_a   1.000
_cell.length_b   1.000
_cell.length_c   1.000
_cell.angle_alpha   90.00
_cell.angle_beta   90.00
_cell.angle_gamma   90.00
#
_symmetry.space_group_name_H-M   'P 1'
#
loop_
_entity.id
_entity.type
_entity.pdbx_description
1 polymer ?
#
loop_
_entity_poly.entity_id
_entity_poly.type
_entity_poly.pdbx_seq_one_letter_code
_entity_poly.pdbx_strand_id
1 'polypeptide(L)'
;KAELLAELGQWNTLEENLSQWRKALSKENYTLWSQRIAKGKFAEIASKQGASELKTYWQNLPRKMRHDDAYQAAYVQQLLAQGMHDDAQTCLVEWQKRGRKASLFPLFKQLNLPNAAPSLRLIEAWIKQAPEDASLYSTLGHVAHHSGDDVLAEKALLKATTLAANKEDLLLLASISERKQDAVAALQYFKEGQTVAS
;
A
#
# COMPACT_ATOMS: atom_id res chain seq x y z
N LYS A 1 -29.55 4.00 -2.56
CA LYS A 1 -29.63 2.60 -3.06
C LYS A 1 -28.25 1.95 -3.18
N ALA A 2 -27.28 2.52 -3.90
CA ALA A 2 -25.92 1.95 -3.98
C ALA A 2 -25.23 1.86 -2.61
N GLU A 3 -25.34 2.90 -1.78
CA GLU A 3 -24.81 2.88 -0.39
C GLU A 3 -25.39 1.74 0.45
N LEU A 4 -26.71 1.60 0.49
CA LEU A 4 -27.39 0.51 1.19
C LEU A 4 -26.93 -0.88 0.73
N LEU A 5 -26.73 -1.07 -0.58
CA LEU A 5 -26.21 -2.34 -1.10
C LEU A 5 -24.77 -2.60 -0.64
N ALA A 6 -23.96 -1.56 -0.49
CA ALA A 6 -22.58 -1.68 0.00
C ALA A 6 -22.56 -2.00 1.50
N GLU A 7 -23.44 -1.38 2.30
CA GLU A 7 -23.60 -1.67 3.73
C GLU A 7 -24.08 -3.11 3.96
N LEU A 8 -24.95 -3.62 3.07
CA LEU A 8 -25.43 -5.01 3.12
C LEU A 8 -24.46 -6.02 2.49
N GLY A 9 -23.29 -5.59 2.03
CA GLY A 9 -22.29 -6.46 1.39
C GLY A 9 -22.75 -7.09 0.08
N GLN A 10 -23.75 -6.52 -0.61
CA GLN A 10 -24.28 -7.03 -1.87
C GLN A 10 -23.41 -6.62 -3.07
N TRP A 11 -22.14 -7.02 -3.04
CA TRP A 11 -21.13 -6.57 -3.99
C TRP A 11 -21.34 -7.07 -5.42
N ASN A 12 -21.89 -8.28 -5.60
CA ASN A 12 -22.25 -8.81 -6.92
C ASN A 12 -23.32 -7.94 -7.59
N THR A 13 -24.40 -7.65 -6.86
CA THR A 13 -25.50 -6.80 -7.33
C THR A 13 -25.02 -5.38 -7.60
N LEU A 14 -24.08 -4.86 -6.82
CA LEU A 14 -23.46 -3.57 -7.08
C LEU A 14 -22.64 -3.54 -8.37
N GLU A 15 -21.87 -4.58 -8.66
CA GLU A 15 -21.07 -4.67 -9.89
C GLU A 15 -21.97 -4.71 -11.15
N GLU A 16 -23.02 -5.52 -11.10
CA GLU A 16 -24.03 -5.60 -12.16
C GLU A 16 -24.69 -4.23 -12.40
N ASN A 17 -25.11 -3.57 -11.32
CA ASN A 17 -25.72 -2.23 -11.40
C ASN A 17 -24.73 -1.17 -11.91
N LEU A 18 -23.47 -1.22 -11.49
CA LEU A 18 -22.45 -0.26 -11.92
C LEU A 18 -22.29 -0.29 -13.44
N SER A 19 -22.34 -1.48 -14.06
CA SER A 19 -22.26 -1.63 -15.52
C SER A 19 -23.38 -0.86 -16.25
N GLN A 20 -24.57 -0.82 -15.67
CA GLN A 20 -25.75 -0.13 -16.22
C GLN A 20 -25.68 1.39 -15.97
N TRP A 21 -25.08 1.82 -14.87
CA TRP A 21 -24.94 3.24 -14.51
C TRP A 21 -23.79 3.95 -15.23
N ARG A 22 -23.05 3.25 -16.10
CA ARG A 22 -21.90 3.80 -16.82
C ARG A 22 -22.18 5.09 -17.59
N LYS A 23 -23.40 5.27 -18.11
CA LYS A 23 -23.81 6.51 -18.82
C LYS A 23 -24.34 7.61 -17.88
N ALA A 24 -24.80 7.23 -16.69
CA ALA A 24 -25.41 8.14 -15.72
C ALA A 24 -24.40 8.73 -14.72
N LEU A 25 -23.27 8.04 -14.49
CA LEU A 25 -22.22 8.49 -13.59
C LEU A 25 -21.14 9.26 -14.33
N SER A 26 -20.58 10.27 -13.66
CA SER A 26 -19.30 10.84 -14.08
C SER A 26 -18.21 9.77 -14.06
N LYS A 27 -17.15 9.97 -14.86
CA LYS A 27 -15.99 9.07 -14.89
C LYS A 27 -15.37 8.88 -13.49
N GLU A 28 -15.34 9.95 -12.70
CA GLU A 28 -14.84 9.96 -11.32
C GLU A 28 -15.70 9.10 -10.40
N ASN A 29 -17.02 9.31 -10.40
CA ASN A 29 -17.94 8.52 -9.58
C ASN A 29 -17.98 7.05 -9.99
N TYR A 30 -17.94 6.77 -11.29
CA TYR A 30 -17.83 5.40 -11.78
C TYR A 30 -16.56 4.72 -11.28
N THR A 31 -15.44 5.45 -11.33
CA THR A 31 -14.16 4.96 -10.83
C THR A 31 -14.29 4.66 -9.34
N LEU A 32 -14.68 5.64 -8.52
CA LEU A 32 -14.85 5.51 -7.07
C LEU A 32 -15.69 4.27 -6.68
N TRP A 33 -16.86 4.11 -7.29
CA TRP A 33 -17.73 2.95 -7.02
C TRP A 33 -17.09 1.64 -7.46
N SER A 34 -16.40 1.62 -8.60
CA SER A 34 -15.64 0.45 -9.05
C SER A 34 -14.56 0.04 -8.04
N GLN A 35 -13.83 1.02 -7.46
CA GLN A 35 -12.82 0.75 -6.42
C GLN A 35 -13.45 0.18 -5.15
N ARG A 36 -14.57 0.77 -4.71
CA ARG A 36 -15.28 0.35 -3.51
C ARG A 36 -15.84 -1.07 -3.66
N ILE A 37 -16.40 -1.39 -4.82
CA ILE A 37 -16.90 -2.73 -5.14
C ILE A 37 -15.74 -3.74 -5.16
N ALA A 38 -14.63 -3.42 -5.83
CA ALA A 38 -13.46 -4.29 -5.86
C ALA A 38 -12.95 -4.61 -4.45
N LYS A 39 -12.79 -3.58 -3.61
CA LYS A 39 -12.38 -3.74 -2.21
C LYS A 39 -13.34 -4.64 -1.43
N GLY A 40 -14.65 -4.42 -1.59
CA GLY A 40 -15.68 -5.22 -0.94
C GLY A 40 -15.67 -6.68 -1.38
N LYS A 41 -15.64 -6.94 -2.69
CA LYS A 41 -15.58 -8.29 -3.26
C LYS A 41 -14.33 -9.05 -2.83
N PHE A 42 -13.17 -8.44 -2.97
CA PHE A 42 -11.92 -9.10 -2.60
C PHE A 42 -11.89 -9.41 -1.11
N ALA A 43 -12.37 -8.49 -0.25
CA ALA A 43 -12.49 -8.75 1.18
C ALA A 43 -13.46 -9.90 1.49
N GLU A 44 -14.61 -9.95 0.80
CA GLU A 44 -15.56 -11.05 0.97
C GLU A 44 -14.96 -12.40 0.57
N ILE A 45 -14.30 -12.47 -0.60
CA ILE A 45 -13.65 -13.70 -1.08
C ILE A 45 -12.54 -14.11 -0.10
N ALA A 46 -11.66 -13.19 0.28
CA ALA A 46 -10.56 -13.48 1.18
C ALA A 46 -11.06 -13.96 2.56
N SER A 47 -12.12 -13.33 3.09
CA SER A 47 -12.71 -13.70 4.39
C SER A 47 -13.43 -15.04 4.36
N LYS A 48 -14.22 -15.32 3.32
CA LYS A 48 -15.06 -16.54 3.25
C LYS A 48 -14.35 -17.75 2.65
N GLN A 49 -13.43 -17.53 1.72
CA GLN A 49 -12.83 -18.58 0.88
C GLN A 49 -11.30 -18.63 0.97
N GLY A 50 -10.68 -17.63 1.61
CA GLY A 50 -9.25 -17.58 1.83
C GLY A 50 -8.44 -17.03 0.66
N ALA A 51 -7.12 -16.96 0.87
CA ALA A 51 -6.18 -16.33 -0.06
C ALA A 51 -6.08 -17.06 -1.41
N SER A 52 -6.20 -18.39 -1.44
CA SER A 52 -6.13 -19.17 -2.67
C SER A 52 -7.23 -18.76 -3.65
N GLU A 53 -8.47 -18.61 -3.17
CA GLU A 53 -9.57 -18.22 -4.06
C GLU A 53 -9.57 -16.74 -4.42
N LEU A 54 -9.02 -15.89 -3.56
CA LEU A 54 -8.73 -14.52 -3.93
C LEU A 54 -7.79 -14.47 -5.16
N LYS A 55 -6.73 -15.30 -5.16
CA LYS A 55 -5.78 -15.40 -6.29
C LYS A 55 -6.47 -15.93 -7.55
N THR A 56 -7.24 -17.01 -7.43
CA THR A 56 -8.02 -17.58 -8.56
C THR A 56 -8.95 -16.53 -9.16
N TYR A 57 -9.70 -15.82 -8.31
CA TYR A 57 -10.61 -14.77 -8.74
C TYR A 57 -9.87 -13.65 -9.48
N TRP A 58 -8.75 -13.17 -8.92
CA TRP A 58 -7.91 -12.15 -9.57
C TRP A 58 -7.41 -12.61 -10.94
N GLN A 59 -6.95 -13.86 -11.07
CA GLN A 59 -6.48 -14.43 -12.34
C GLN A 59 -7.59 -14.60 -13.39
N ASN A 60 -8.86 -14.64 -12.97
CA ASN A 60 -10.00 -14.71 -13.88
C ASN A 60 -10.57 -13.33 -14.24
N LEU A 61 -10.12 -12.25 -13.59
CA LEU A 61 -10.57 -10.91 -13.94
C LEU A 61 -10.13 -10.50 -15.36
N PRO A 62 -10.97 -9.75 -16.09
CA PRO A 62 -10.60 -9.17 -17.38
C PRO A 62 -9.30 -8.38 -17.29
N ARG A 63 -8.46 -8.48 -18.33
CA ARG A 63 -7.16 -7.79 -18.40
C ARG A 63 -7.28 -6.30 -18.06
N LYS A 64 -8.34 -5.63 -18.51
CA LYS A 64 -8.57 -4.20 -18.25
C LYS A 64 -8.67 -3.89 -16.75
N MET A 65 -9.38 -4.72 -15.97
CA MET A 65 -9.52 -4.54 -14.52
C MET A 65 -8.21 -4.85 -13.80
N ARG A 66 -7.45 -5.86 -14.24
CA ARG A 66 -6.15 -6.18 -13.64
C ARG A 66 -5.07 -5.12 -13.84
N HIS A 67 -5.24 -4.23 -14.81
CA HIS A 67 -4.34 -3.09 -15.04
C HIS A 67 -4.86 -1.80 -14.39
N ASP A 68 -6.04 -1.82 -13.80
CA ASP A 68 -6.60 -0.69 -13.06
C ASP A 68 -5.91 -0.57 -11.69
N ASP A 69 -5.41 0.62 -11.37
CA ASP A 69 -4.61 0.87 -10.17
C ASP A 69 -5.38 0.59 -8.88
N ALA A 70 -6.69 0.82 -8.87
CA ALA A 70 -7.49 0.62 -7.68
C ALA A 70 -7.82 -0.85 -7.44
N TYR A 71 -8.04 -1.62 -8.51
CA TYR A 71 -8.16 -3.08 -8.42
C TYR A 71 -6.85 -3.69 -7.93
N GLN A 72 -5.72 -3.24 -8.48
CA GLN A 72 -4.39 -3.64 -8.02
C GLN A 72 -4.17 -3.33 -6.54
N ALA A 73 -4.49 -2.11 -6.11
CA ALA A 73 -4.38 -1.70 -4.72
C ALA A 73 -5.29 -2.53 -3.80
N ALA A 74 -6.56 -2.72 -4.17
CA ALA A 74 -7.51 -3.51 -3.39
C ALA A 74 -7.08 -4.97 -3.26
N TYR A 75 -6.56 -5.58 -4.33
CA TYR A 75 -6.08 -6.95 -4.32
C TYR A 75 -4.84 -7.11 -3.43
N VAL A 76 -3.83 -6.24 -3.58
CA VAL A 76 -2.64 -6.26 -2.72
C VAL A 76 -2.99 -6.02 -1.26
N GLN A 77 -3.92 -5.10 -0.97
CA GLN A 77 -4.38 -4.89 0.40
C GLN A 77 -4.98 -6.16 1.03
N GLN A 78 -5.71 -6.96 0.24
CA GLN A 78 -6.23 -8.23 0.73
C GLN A 78 -5.15 -9.30 0.87
N LEU A 79 -4.15 -9.35 -0.02
CA LEU A 79 -2.99 -10.23 0.16
C LEU A 79 -2.25 -9.92 1.46
N LEU A 80 -1.98 -8.64 1.73
CA LEU A 80 -1.35 -8.18 2.96
C LEU A 80 -2.17 -8.55 4.20
N ALA A 81 -3.49 -8.33 4.17
CA ALA A 81 -4.39 -8.68 5.27
C ALA A 81 -4.44 -10.19 5.56
N GLN A 82 -4.17 -11.03 4.56
CA GLN A 82 -4.11 -12.48 4.68
C GLN A 82 -2.69 -13.01 4.98
N GLY A 83 -1.72 -12.13 5.25
CA GLY A 83 -0.33 -12.50 5.52
C GLY A 83 0.47 -12.96 4.28
N MET A 84 -0.07 -12.79 3.08
CA MET A 84 0.54 -13.22 1.81
C MET A 84 1.54 -12.17 1.30
N HIS A 85 2.54 -11.84 2.11
CA HIS A 85 3.47 -10.74 1.84
C HIS A 85 4.38 -10.98 0.62
N ASP A 86 4.81 -12.23 0.36
CA ASP A 86 5.59 -12.58 -0.83
C ASP A 86 4.82 -12.36 -2.14
N ASP A 87 3.53 -12.74 -2.18
CA ASP A 87 2.67 -12.49 -3.34
C ASP A 87 2.40 -10.99 -3.52
N ALA A 88 2.18 -10.27 -2.40
CA ALA A 88 2.00 -8.83 -2.40
C ALA A 88 3.25 -8.13 -2.99
N GLN A 89 4.44 -8.50 -2.53
CA GLN A 89 5.71 -7.98 -3.07
C GLN A 89 5.81 -8.27 -4.57
N THR A 90 5.56 -9.50 -4.98
CA THR A 90 5.67 -9.90 -6.40
C THR A 90 4.76 -9.03 -7.28
N CYS A 91 3.51 -8.84 -6.87
CA CYS A 91 2.57 -7.98 -7.59
C CYS A 91 3.05 -6.52 -7.63
N LEU A 92 3.42 -5.98 -6.46
CA LEU A 92 3.87 -4.60 -6.31
C LEU A 92 5.12 -4.30 -7.14
N VAL A 93 6.07 -5.22 -7.25
CA VAL A 93 7.28 -5.04 -8.07
C VAL A 93 6.98 -5.17 -9.56
N GLU A 94 6.25 -6.21 -9.96
CA GLU A 94 6.00 -6.50 -11.39
C GLU A 94 5.18 -5.40 -12.08
N TRP A 95 4.17 -4.85 -11.40
CA TRP A 95 3.29 -3.85 -12.00
C TRP A 95 3.97 -2.51 -12.27
N GLN A 96 5.10 -2.26 -11.60
CA GLN A 96 5.84 -1.01 -11.73
C GLN A 96 6.77 -0.99 -12.95
N LYS A 97 7.03 -2.16 -13.57
CA LYS A 97 7.82 -2.26 -14.81
C LYS A 97 7.22 -1.46 -15.97
N ARG A 98 5.92 -1.14 -15.90
CA ARG A 98 5.19 -0.36 -16.92
C ARG A 98 5.07 1.13 -16.59
N GLY A 99 5.60 1.55 -15.46
CA GLY A 99 5.49 2.92 -14.98
C GLY A 99 5.34 2.95 -13.47
N ARG A 100 5.98 3.95 -12.84
CA ARG A 100 5.95 4.17 -11.39
C ARG A 100 4.56 4.65 -10.95
N LYS A 101 3.86 3.83 -10.20
CA LYS A 101 2.54 4.08 -9.61
C LYS A 101 2.70 4.47 -8.14
N ALA A 102 2.77 5.77 -7.88
CA ALA A 102 2.91 6.32 -6.53
C ALA A 102 1.75 5.93 -5.60
N SER A 103 0.56 5.67 -6.15
CA SER A 103 -0.63 5.20 -5.43
C SER A 103 -0.40 3.86 -4.69
N LEU A 104 0.61 3.08 -5.08
CA LEU A 104 0.92 1.78 -4.47
C LEU A 104 2.01 1.88 -3.39
N PHE A 105 2.66 3.03 -3.20
CA PHE A 105 3.73 3.19 -2.19
C PHE A 105 3.25 2.89 -0.75
N PRO A 106 2.05 3.32 -0.32
CA PRO A 106 1.55 2.95 1.01
C PRO A 106 1.40 1.43 1.23
N LEU A 107 1.27 0.65 0.14
CA LEU A 107 1.18 -0.80 0.22
C LEU A 107 2.57 -1.45 0.31
N PHE A 108 3.60 -0.85 -0.30
CA PHE A 108 4.98 -1.28 -0.08
C PHE A 108 5.36 -1.15 1.40
N LYS A 109 4.99 -0.05 2.06
CA LYS A 109 5.28 0.17 3.48
C LYS A 109 4.70 -0.92 4.39
N GLN A 110 3.60 -1.57 4.00
CA GLN A 110 2.95 -2.63 4.77
C GLN A 110 3.57 -4.03 4.56
N LEU A 111 4.56 -4.16 3.67
CA LEU A 111 5.24 -5.44 3.45
C LEU A 111 6.00 -5.85 4.71
N ASN A 112 5.72 -7.06 5.20
CA ASN A 112 6.40 -7.68 6.34
C ASN A 112 6.86 -9.08 5.92
N LEU A 113 8.07 -9.16 5.37
CA LEU A 113 8.67 -10.40 4.91
C LEU A 113 10.20 -10.34 5.06
N PRO A 114 10.88 -11.47 5.36
CA PRO A 114 12.34 -11.48 5.52
C PRO A 114 13.09 -11.06 4.25
N ASN A 115 12.61 -11.47 3.08
CA ASN A 115 13.26 -11.14 1.81
C ASN A 115 12.60 -9.93 1.13
N ALA A 116 12.97 -8.73 1.56
CA ALA A 116 12.50 -7.50 0.93
C ALA A 116 13.35 -7.02 -0.28
N ALA A 117 14.38 -7.78 -0.67
CA ALA A 117 15.36 -7.33 -1.66
C ALA A 117 14.78 -6.87 -3.01
N PRO A 118 13.74 -7.52 -3.59
CA PRO A 118 13.10 -7.04 -4.81
C PRO A 118 12.49 -5.64 -4.66
N SER A 119 11.79 -5.38 -3.55
CA SER A 119 11.21 -4.07 -3.24
C SER A 119 12.29 -3.02 -3.02
N LEU A 120 13.30 -3.33 -2.20
CA LEU A 120 14.38 -2.39 -1.86
C LEU A 120 15.13 -1.94 -3.11
N ARG A 121 15.57 -2.87 -3.96
CA ARG A 121 16.29 -2.56 -5.21
C ARG A 121 15.47 -1.69 -6.15
N LEU A 122 14.16 -1.94 -6.25
CA LEU A 122 13.26 -1.16 -7.07
C LEU A 122 13.13 0.28 -6.55
N ILE A 123 12.92 0.45 -5.24
CA ILE A 123 12.78 1.76 -4.62
C ILE A 123 14.09 2.55 -4.72
N GLU A 124 15.24 1.92 -4.49
CA GLU A 124 16.56 2.54 -4.68
C GLU A 124 16.79 3.01 -6.12
N ALA A 125 16.33 2.23 -7.11
CA ALA A 125 16.39 2.64 -8.51
C ALA A 125 15.52 3.88 -8.78
N TRP A 126 14.36 4.00 -8.15
CA TRP A 126 13.53 5.21 -8.23
C TRP A 126 14.18 6.41 -7.54
N ILE A 127 14.83 6.21 -6.39
CA ILE A 127 15.55 7.27 -5.67
C ILE A 127 16.65 7.86 -6.55
N LYS A 128 17.41 7.01 -7.26
CA LYS A 128 18.44 7.48 -8.21
C LYS A 128 17.86 8.39 -9.31
N GLN A 129 16.61 8.18 -9.70
CA GLN A 129 15.93 8.98 -10.72
C GLN A 129 15.26 10.24 -10.15
N ALA A 130 14.87 10.22 -8.88
CA ALA A 130 14.19 11.32 -8.19
C ALA A 130 14.73 11.47 -6.74
N PRO A 131 15.97 11.98 -6.58
CA PRO A 131 16.65 12.02 -5.28
C PRO A 131 16.06 13.02 -4.28
N GLU A 132 15.15 13.88 -4.72
CA GLU A 132 14.46 14.87 -3.88
C GLU A 132 13.04 14.42 -3.49
N ASP A 133 12.60 13.23 -3.93
CA ASP A 133 11.27 12.69 -3.59
C ASP A 133 11.29 12.01 -2.21
N ALA A 134 10.87 12.75 -1.19
CA ALA A 134 10.80 12.28 0.19
C ALA A 134 9.99 10.98 0.35
N SER A 135 8.95 10.78 -0.48
CA SER A 135 8.07 9.61 -0.39
C SER A 135 8.80 8.30 -0.71
N LEU A 136 9.84 8.35 -1.55
CA LEU A 136 10.65 7.19 -1.89
C LEU A 136 11.53 6.76 -0.72
N TYR A 137 12.16 7.72 -0.04
CA TYR A 137 12.96 7.45 1.16
C TYR A 137 12.10 6.94 2.32
N SER A 138 10.92 7.54 2.50
CA SER A 138 9.93 7.06 3.45
C SER A 138 9.55 5.61 3.15
N THR A 139 9.19 5.29 1.90
CA THR A 139 8.86 3.92 1.49
C THR A 139 10.02 2.95 1.70
N LEU A 140 11.24 3.35 1.34
CA LEU A 140 12.45 2.54 1.55
C LEU A 140 12.65 2.22 3.04
N GLY A 141 12.51 3.24 3.89
CA GLY A 141 12.73 3.13 5.32
C GLY A 141 11.79 2.13 6.00
N HIS A 142 10.50 2.21 5.67
CA HIS A 142 9.48 1.29 6.17
C HIS A 142 9.72 -0.16 5.72
N VAL A 143 10.01 -0.36 4.44
CA VAL A 143 10.30 -1.72 3.92
C VAL A 143 11.56 -2.30 4.57
N ALA A 144 12.62 -1.50 4.71
CA ALA A 144 13.86 -1.92 5.36
C ALA A 144 13.62 -2.33 6.82
N HIS A 145 12.88 -1.51 7.58
CA HIS A 145 12.51 -1.78 8.97
C HIS A 145 11.77 -3.11 9.12
N HIS A 146 10.74 -3.35 8.31
CA HIS A 146 9.96 -4.58 8.37
C HIS A 146 10.75 -5.82 7.93
N SER A 147 11.79 -5.66 7.11
CA SER A 147 12.72 -6.75 6.78
C SER A 147 13.83 -6.96 7.81
N GLY A 148 13.88 -6.14 8.87
CA GLY A 148 14.88 -6.24 9.95
C GLY A 148 16.17 -5.45 9.72
N ASP A 149 16.22 -4.57 8.72
CA ASP A 149 17.39 -3.71 8.45
C ASP A 149 17.17 -2.29 8.99
N ASP A 150 17.31 -2.15 10.32
CA ASP A 150 17.13 -0.88 11.01
C ASP A 150 18.20 0.17 10.67
N VAL A 151 19.38 -0.27 10.22
CA VAL A 151 20.45 0.64 9.81
C VAL A 151 20.07 1.35 8.52
N LEU A 152 19.61 0.59 7.52
CA LEU A 152 19.09 1.17 6.29
C LEU A 152 17.82 1.97 6.55
N ALA A 153 16.92 1.46 7.40
CA ALA A 153 15.66 2.12 7.72
C ALA A 153 15.89 3.53 8.29
N GLU A 154 16.69 3.64 9.34
CA GLU A 154 17.00 4.92 9.98
C GLU A 154 17.62 5.91 8.97
N LYS A 155 18.63 5.46 8.20
CA LYS A 155 19.28 6.32 7.20
C LYS A 155 18.29 6.87 6.18
N ALA A 156 17.40 6.02 5.68
CA ALA A 156 16.39 6.42 4.71
C ALA A 156 15.37 7.39 5.33
N LEU A 157 14.85 7.09 6.51
CA LEU A 157 13.86 7.92 7.20
C LEU A 157 14.42 9.29 7.59
N LEU A 158 15.67 9.37 8.05
CA LEU A 158 16.34 10.67 8.31
C LEU A 158 16.42 11.54 7.05
N LYS A 159 16.73 10.94 5.90
CA LYS A 159 16.71 11.65 4.62
C LYS A 159 15.29 12.06 4.23
N ALA A 160 14.30 11.20 4.45
CA ALA A 160 12.89 11.49 4.20
C ALA A 160 12.40 12.69 5.02
N THR A 161 12.64 12.70 6.33
CA THR A 161 12.21 13.78 7.24
C THR A 161 12.95 15.10 7.00
N THR A 162 14.21 15.03 6.54
CA THR A 162 14.96 16.22 6.10
C THR A 162 14.34 16.86 4.86
N LEU A 163 13.84 16.06 3.92
CA LEU A 163 13.19 16.54 2.69
C LEU A 163 11.75 17.01 2.96
N ALA A 164 10.99 16.21 3.70
CA ALA A 164 9.63 16.52 4.12
C ALA A 164 9.30 15.74 5.40
N ALA A 165 9.23 16.45 6.52
CA ALA A 165 8.83 15.88 7.80
C ALA A 165 7.41 15.28 7.69
N ASN A 166 7.27 14.05 8.16
CA ASN A 166 5.98 13.38 8.25
C ASN A 166 5.90 12.60 9.56
N LYS A 167 4.69 12.55 10.12
CA LYS A 167 4.45 11.93 11.42
C LYS A 167 4.80 10.44 11.45
N GLU A 168 4.45 9.72 10.38
CA GLU A 168 4.67 8.28 10.28
C GLU A 168 6.17 7.90 10.39
N ASP A 169 7.03 8.60 9.64
CA ASP A 169 8.47 8.35 9.63
C ASP A 169 9.15 8.77 10.94
N LEU A 170 8.69 9.85 11.58
CA LEU A 170 9.20 10.28 12.88
C LEU A 170 8.85 9.27 13.98
N LEU A 171 7.64 8.73 13.98
CA LEU A 171 7.27 7.67 14.94
C LEU A 171 8.06 6.37 14.69
N LEU A 172 8.37 6.07 13.43
CA LEU A 172 9.20 4.92 13.10
C LEU A 172 10.66 5.12 13.54
N LEU A 173 11.22 6.31 13.34
CA LEU A 173 12.53 6.69 13.88
C LEU A 173 12.58 6.58 15.40
N ALA A 174 11.54 7.05 16.09
CA ALA A 174 11.43 6.89 17.54
C ALA A 174 11.51 5.42 17.96
N SER A 175 10.73 4.55 17.29
CA SER A 175 10.72 3.11 17.54
C SER A 175 12.08 2.45 17.27
N ILE A 176 12.78 2.87 16.21
CA ILE A 176 14.14 2.38 15.91
C ILE A 176 15.14 2.83 17.00
N SER A 177 15.06 4.09 17.44
CA SER A 177 15.91 4.61 18.53
C SER A 177 15.67 3.87 19.85
N GLU A 178 14.41 3.53 20.18
CA GLU A 178 14.09 2.69 21.35
C GLU A 178 14.75 1.31 21.28
N ARG A 179 14.71 0.65 20.11
CA ARG A 179 15.39 -0.65 19.91
C ARG A 179 16.90 -0.56 20.07
N LYS A 180 17.48 0.61 19.78
CA LYS A 180 18.90 0.92 19.99
C LYS A 180 19.23 1.38 21.41
N GLN A 181 18.25 1.44 22.31
CA GLN A 181 18.39 1.96 23.68
C GLN A 181 18.79 3.45 23.75
N ASP A 182 18.50 4.23 22.69
CA ASP A 182 18.67 5.69 22.68
C ASP A 182 17.35 6.37 23.04
N ALA A 183 17.10 6.48 24.35
CA ALA A 183 15.88 7.08 24.87
C ALA A 183 15.75 8.58 24.57
N VAL A 184 16.88 9.28 24.38
CA VAL A 184 16.87 10.73 24.10
C VAL A 184 16.39 10.97 22.68
N ALA A 185 16.98 10.28 21.70
CA ALA A 185 16.56 10.38 20.31
C ALA A 185 15.11 9.89 20.14
N ALA A 186 14.74 8.77 20.78
CA ALA A 186 13.39 8.25 20.75
C ALA A 186 12.35 9.29 21.20
N LEU A 187 12.56 9.91 22.36
CA LEU A 187 11.66 10.93 22.89
C LEU A 187 11.60 12.18 22.00
N GLN A 188 12.74 12.57 21.42
CA GLN A 188 12.81 13.70 20.50
C GLN A 188 11.94 13.45 19.26
N TYR A 189 12.16 12.34 18.55
CA TYR A 189 11.38 12.01 17.36
C TYR A 189 9.89 11.83 17.65
N PHE A 190 9.55 11.24 18.80
CA PHE A 190 8.16 11.09 19.23
C PHE A 190 7.47 12.44 19.45
N LYS A 191 8.16 13.42 20.07
CA LYS A 191 7.64 14.78 20.26
C LYS A 191 7.48 15.50 18.94
N GLU A 192 8.49 15.45 18.08
CA GLU A 192 8.45 16.06 16.75
C GLU A 192 7.27 15.49 15.93
N GLY A 193 7.07 14.18 15.95
CA GLY A 193 5.96 13.51 15.26
C GLY A 193 4.57 13.94 15.75
N GLN A 194 4.43 14.39 16.99
CA GLN A 194 3.16 14.94 17.49
C GLN A 194 2.88 16.36 17.01
N THR A 195 3.91 17.12 16.65
CA THR A 195 3.77 18.50 16.18
C THR A 195 3.49 18.60 14.68
N VAL A 196 3.83 17.55 13.91
CA VAL A 196 3.53 17.47 12.48
C VAL A 196 2.07 17.07 12.29
N ALA A 197 1.30 17.94 11.62
CA ALA A 197 -0.08 17.65 11.24
C ALA A 197 -0.13 16.44 10.28
N SER A 198 -1.08 15.54 10.52
CA SER A 198 -1.35 14.34 9.72
C SER A 198 -2.03 14.64 8.40
#